data_AF-A0A1Q6GW72-F1
#
_entry.id   AF-A0A1Q6GW72-F1
#
_cell.length_a   1.000
_cell.length_b   1.000
_cell.length_c   1.000
_cell.angle_alpha   90.00
_cell.angle_beta   90.00
_cell.angle_gamma   90.00
#
_symmetry.space_group_name_H-M   'P 1'
#
loop_
_entity.id
_entity.type
_entity.pdbx_description
1 polymer ?
#
loop_
_entity_poly.entity_id
_entity_poly.type
_entity_poly.pdbx_seq_one_letter_code
_entity_poly.pdbx_strand_id
1 'polypeptide(L)'
;MNIKEAIHLYLSYKESLGEKIRDVRYLLLRFERYINPIVELDEIKETDCQNFLNCKGRKNNNYTRYWDYQFCKLERFFVWAFSRKFIHSIPLPKIRPTIRHDFTPYIYSTILR
;
A
#
# COMPACT_ATOMS: atom_id res chain seq x y z
N MET A 1 0.97 -6.77 -19.19
CA MET A 1 0.59 -5.44 -18.68
C MET A 1 1.65 -5.03 -17.67
N ASN A 2 2.46 -4.03 -18.01
CA ASN A 2 3.47 -3.52 -17.08
C ASN A 2 2.85 -2.64 -15.98
N ILE A 3 3.62 -2.44 -14.91
CA ILE A 3 3.17 -1.67 -13.74
C ILE A 3 2.79 -0.22 -14.08
N LYS A 4 3.52 0.43 -14.99
CA LYS A 4 3.27 1.82 -15.38
C LYS A 4 1.91 1.96 -16.08
N GLU A 5 1.64 1.11 -17.05
CA GLU A 5 0.37 1.07 -17.79
C GLU A 5 -0.80 0.76 -16.85
N ALA A 6 -0.63 -0.25 -15.98
CA ALA A 6 -1.66 -0.62 -15.02
C ALA A 6 -1.99 0.49 -14.03
N ILE A 7 -0.98 1.18 -13.48
CA ILE A 7 -1.18 2.32 -12.59
C ILE A 7 -1.90 3.45 -13.33
N HIS A 8 -1.50 3.76 -14.56
CA HIS A 8 -2.18 4.77 -15.36
C HIS A 8 -3.67 4.44 -15.54
N LEU A 9 -3.98 3.22 -15.96
CA LEU A 9 -5.36 2.75 -16.13
C LEU A 9 -6.17 2.78 -14.82
N TYR A 10 -5.56 2.34 -13.71
CA TYR A 10 -6.21 2.36 -12.41
C TYR A 10 -6.54 3.78 -11.95
N LEU A 11 -5.61 4.72 -12.12
CA LEU A 11 -5.82 6.11 -11.73
C LEU A 11 -6.90 6.77 -12.60
N SER A 12 -6.88 6.56 -13.92
CA SER A 12 -7.94 7.05 -14.80
C SER A 12 -9.31 6.46 -14.46
N TYR A 13 -9.37 5.17 -14.10
CA TYR A 13 -10.59 4.53 -13.62
C TYR A 13 -11.09 5.15 -12.31
N LYS A 14 -10.19 5.46 -11.37
CA LYS A 14 -10.57 6.11 -10.11
C LYS A 14 -11.03 7.57 -10.30
N GLU A 15 -10.42 8.30 -11.24
CA GLU A 15 -10.85 9.66 -11.59
C GLU A 15 -12.24 9.67 -12.24
N SER A 16 -12.55 8.71 -13.11
CA SER A 16 -13.88 8.63 -13.73
C SER A 16 -14.99 8.30 -12.74
N LEU A 17 -14.66 7.72 -11.59
CA LEU A 17 -15.58 7.53 -10.46
C LEU A 17 -15.73 8.76 -9.56
N GLY A 18 -15.02 9.86 -9.84
CA GLY A 18 -15.03 11.07 -9.01
C GLY A 18 -14.26 10.94 -7.69
N GLU A 19 -13.39 9.93 -7.53
CA GLU A 19 -12.59 9.78 -6.31
C GLU A 19 -11.49 10.84 -6.22
N LYS A 20 -11.21 11.32 -4.99
CA LYS A 20 -10.00 12.12 -4.72
C LYS A 20 -8.78 11.20 -4.70
N ILE A 21 -8.03 11.17 -5.80
CA ILE A 21 -6.94 10.20 -5.96
C ILE A 21 -5.54 10.70 -5.63
N ARG A 22 -5.36 11.96 -5.21
CA ARG A 22 -4.03 12.57 -5.04
C ARG A 22 -3.06 11.70 -4.23
N ASP A 23 -3.48 11.27 -3.05
CA ASP A 23 -2.59 10.54 -2.13
C ASP A 23 -2.31 9.11 -2.62
N VAL A 24 -3.26 8.51 -3.35
CA VAL A 24 -3.11 7.19 -3.98
C VAL A 24 -2.18 7.28 -5.19
N ARG A 25 -2.33 8.33 -6.01
CA ARG A 25 -1.46 8.63 -7.16
C ARG A 25 -0.01 8.74 -6.72
N TYR A 26 0.30 9.54 -5.70
CA TYR A 26 1.67 9.66 -5.21
C TYR A 26 2.25 8.35 -4.68
N LEU A 27 1.44 7.55 -3.99
CA LEU A 27 1.87 6.26 -3.48
C LEU A 27 2.18 5.28 -4.63
N LEU A 28 1.30 5.17 -5.61
CA LEU A 28 1.47 4.26 -6.73
C LEU A 28 2.62 4.67 -7.64
N LEU A 29 2.79 5.96 -7.94
CA LEU A 29 3.97 6.44 -8.70
C LEU A 29 5.28 6.19 -7.95
N ARG A 30 5.28 6.25 -6.62
CA ARG A 30 6.45 5.87 -5.81
C ARG A 30 6.69 4.36 -5.89
N PHE A 31 5.64 3.55 -5.87
CA PHE A 31 5.73 2.10 -6.00
C PHE A 31 6.26 1.69 -7.39
N GLU A 32 5.75 2.31 -8.46
CA GLU A 32 6.24 2.16 -9.83
C GLU A 32 7.75 2.38 -9.92
N ARG A 33 8.24 3.50 -9.37
CA ARG A 33 9.67 3.82 -9.34
C ARG A 33 10.50 2.86 -8.51
N TYR A 34 9.91 2.29 -7.45
CA TYR A 34 10.59 1.34 -6.59
C TYR A 34 10.79 -0.02 -7.28
N ILE A 35 9.80 -0.49 -8.04
CA ILE A 35 9.85 -1.77 -8.76
C ILE A 35 10.66 -1.66 -10.06
N ASN A 36 10.44 -0.59 -10.83
CA ASN A 36 10.83 -0.34 -12.22
C ASN A 36 9.59 -0.33 -13.16
N PRO A 37 9.32 0.79 -13.88
CA PRO A 37 8.15 0.95 -14.74
C PRO A 37 7.89 -0.12 -15.80
N ILE A 38 8.94 -0.83 -16.26
CA ILE A 38 8.83 -1.85 -17.33
C ILE A 38 8.52 -3.25 -16.82
N VAL A 39 8.54 -3.49 -15.51
CA VAL A 39 8.28 -4.81 -14.93
C VAL A 39 6.80 -5.16 -15.12
N GLU A 40 6.57 -6.40 -15.55
CA GLU A 40 5.22 -6.94 -15.71
C GLU A 40 4.58 -7.18 -14.34
N LEU A 41 3.27 -6.91 -14.21
CA LEU A 41 2.61 -7.02 -12.90
C LEU A 41 2.70 -8.42 -12.27
N ASP A 42 2.68 -9.48 -13.09
CA ASP A 42 2.82 -10.87 -12.64
C ASP A 42 4.24 -11.25 -12.19
N GLU A 43 5.24 -10.44 -12.54
CA GLU A 43 6.62 -10.66 -12.10
C GLU A 43 6.91 -10.04 -10.73
N ILE A 44 6.00 -9.19 -10.23
CA ILE A 44 6.12 -8.58 -8.90
C ILE A 44 5.93 -9.66 -7.84
N LYS A 45 6.91 -9.81 -6.95
CA LYS A 45 6.89 -10.82 -5.89
C LYS A 45 6.39 -10.24 -4.58
N GLU A 46 5.90 -11.13 -3.71
CA GLU A 46 5.53 -10.79 -2.34
C GLU A 46 6.67 -10.07 -1.60
N THR A 47 7.92 -10.47 -1.86
CA THR A 47 9.13 -9.84 -1.28
C THR A 47 9.29 -8.38 -1.71
N ASP A 48 8.95 -8.04 -2.95
CA ASP A 48 9.08 -6.68 -3.45
C ASP A 48 8.07 -5.76 -2.76
N CYS A 49 6.83 -6.22 -2.63
CA CYS A 49 5.81 -5.53 -1.87
C CYS A 49 6.16 -5.42 -0.38
N GLN A 50 6.63 -6.49 0.25
CA GLN A 50 7.06 -6.47 1.65
C GLN A 50 8.20 -5.47 1.89
N ASN A 51 9.20 -5.45 1.00
CA ASN A 51 10.33 -4.52 1.10
C ASN A 51 9.87 -3.07 0.91
N PHE A 52 9.03 -2.79 -0.09
CA PHE A 52 8.46 -1.46 -0.31
C PHE A 52 7.69 -0.94 0.92
N LEU A 53 6.83 -1.78 1.48
CA LEU A 53 6.04 -1.46 2.68
C LEU A 53 6.97 -1.15 3.85
N ASN A 54 8.05 -1.92 4.00
CA ASN A 54 9.02 -1.76 5.08
C ASN A 54 9.89 -0.51 4.94
N CYS A 55 10.25 -0.08 3.72
CA CYS A 55 11.14 1.06 3.48
C CYS A 55 10.72 2.35 4.20
N LYS A 56 9.41 2.60 4.33
CA LYS A 56 8.88 3.76 5.07
C LYS A 56 7.85 3.40 6.14
N GLY A 57 7.42 2.14 6.19
CA GLY A 57 6.42 1.66 7.13
C GLY A 57 6.98 1.15 8.46
N ARG A 58 8.31 1.05 8.61
CA ARG A 58 8.95 0.62 9.86
C ARG A 58 9.66 1.78 10.56
N LYS A 59 9.55 1.84 11.89
CA LYS A 59 10.30 2.75 12.77
C LYS A 59 10.74 1.97 14.01
N ASN A 60 12.02 2.00 14.34
CA ASN A 60 12.60 1.26 15.48
C ASN A 60 12.13 -0.20 15.53
N ASN A 61 12.19 -0.90 14.40
CA ASN A 61 11.74 -2.29 14.23
C ASN A 61 10.22 -2.53 14.39
N ASN A 62 9.40 -1.49 14.64
CA ASN A 62 7.95 -1.59 14.78
C ASN A 62 7.21 -1.19 13.49
N TYR A 63 6.07 -1.85 13.23
CA TYR A 63 5.17 -1.49 12.13
C TYR A 63 4.38 -0.22 12.49
N THR A 64 4.32 0.71 11.55
CA THR A 64 3.63 2.00 11.74
C THR A 64 2.27 2.01 11.04
N ARG A 65 1.40 2.96 11.40
CA ARG A 65 0.16 3.25 10.64
C ARG A 65 0.40 3.49 9.16
N TYR A 66 1.56 4.04 8.80
CA TYR A 66 1.90 4.28 7.40
C TYR A 66 2.18 2.97 6.64
N TRP A 67 2.68 1.93 7.32
CA TRP A 67 2.75 0.58 6.74
C TRP A 67 1.35 0.12 6.32
N ASP A 68 0.38 0.23 7.25
CA ASP A 68 -1.01 -0.15 7.04
C ASP A 68 -1.69 0.60 5.90
N TYR A 69 -1.49 1.92 5.91
CA TYR A 69 -1.97 2.81 4.88
C TYR A 69 -1.46 2.37 3.50
N GLN A 70 -0.16 2.10 3.38
CA GLN A 70 0.41 1.67 2.11
C GLN A 70 -0.14 0.31 1.67
N PHE A 71 -0.23 -0.64 2.60
CA PHE A 71 -0.80 -1.97 2.34
C PHE A 71 -2.22 -1.85 1.77
N CYS A 72 -3.09 -1.09 2.43
CA CYS A 72 -4.49 -0.93 1.98
C CYS A 72 -4.59 -0.28 0.60
N LYS A 73 -3.68 0.63 0.24
CA LYS A 73 -3.69 1.26 -1.09
C LYS A 73 -3.19 0.31 -2.18
N LEU A 74 -2.12 -0.44 -1.91
CA LEU A 74 -1.62 -1.46 -2.83
C LEU A 74 -2.63 -2.59 -3.00
N GLU A 75 -3.30 -3.02 -1.93
CA GLU A 75 -4.30 -4.07 -1.96
C GLU A 75 -5.45 -3.71 -2.90
N ARG A 76 -5.99 -2.51 -2.78
CA ARG A 76 -7.05 -2.03 -3.68
C ARG A 76 -6.60 -2.00 -5.15
N PHE A 77 -5.36 -1.62 -5.40
CA PHE A 77 -4.79 -1.63 -6.75
C PHE A 77 -4.66 -3.07 -7.30
N PHE A 78 -4.06 -3.98 -6.54
CA PHE A 78 -3.88 -5.36 -6.98
C PHE A 78 -5.19 -6.14 -7.08
N VAL A 79 -6.15 -5.94 -6.18
CA VAL A 79 -7.50 -6.52 -6.30
C VAL A 79 -8.18 -6.03 -7.57
N TRP A 80 -8.06 -4.73 -7.90
CA TRP A 80 -8.57 -4.21 -9.17
C TRP A 80 -7.86 -4.85 -10.37
N ALA A 81 -6.53 -4.98 -10.34
CA ALA A 81 -5.77 -5.60 -11.43
C ALA A 81 -6.12 -7.08 -11.61
N PHE A 82 -6.30 -7.81 -10.51
CA PHE A 82 -6.76 -9.20 -10.49
C PHE A 82 -8.17 -9.33 -11.10
N SER A 83 -9.09 -8.43 -10.74
CA SER A 83 -10.46 -8.43 -11.29
C SER A 83 -10.50 -8.22 -12.81
N ARG A 84 -9.48 -7.55 -13.37
CA ARG A 84 -9.31 -7.30 -14.80
C ARG A 84 -8.45 -8.35 -15.51
N LYS A 85 -8.01 -9.40 -14.79
CA LYS A 85 -7.12 -10.46 -15.28
C LYS A 85 -5.76 -9.97 -15.78
N PHE A 86 -5.26 -8.86 -15.21
CA PHE A 86 -3.89 -8.38 -15.48
C PHE A 86 -2.83 -9.10 -14.65
N ILE A 87 -3.25 -9.79 -13.58
CA ILE A 87 -2.42 -10.64 -12.74
C ILE A 87 -3.16 -11.92 -12.39
N HIS A 88 -2.40 -12.98 -12.11
CA HIS A 88 -2.92 -14.30 -11.73
C HIS A 88 -2.98 -14.49 -10.21
N SER A 89 -2.26 -13.67 -9.45
CA SER A 89 -2.27 -13.69 -7.98
C SER A 89 -1.94 -12.32 -7.41
N ILE A 90 -2.36 -12.04 -6.19
CA ILE A 90 -2.08 -10.76 -5.51
C ILE A 90 -0.73 -10.87 -4.80
N PRO A 91 0.30 -10.08 -5.18
CA PRO A 91 1.65 -10.22 -4.65
C PRO A 91 1.86 -9.44 -3.33
N LEU A 92 0.85 -9.44 -2.45
CA LEU A 92 0.95 -8.77 -1.15
C LEU A 92 1.27 -9.76 -0.03
N PRO A 93 1.92 -9.29 1.05
CA PRO A 93 2.15 -10.11 2.22
C PRO A 93 0.84 -10.70 2.76
N LYS A 94 0.78 -12.02 2.89
CA LYS A 94 -0.42 -12.71 3.40
C LYS A 94 -0.68 -12.39 4.87
N ILE A 95 0.39 -12.13 5.63
CA ILE A 95 0.35 -11.81 7.05
C ILE A 95 0.45 -10.30 7.20
N ARG A 96 -0.69 -9.68 7.53
CA ARG A 96 -0.73 -8.27 7.93
C ARG A 96 -0.33 -8.16 9.41
N PRO A 97 0.68 -7.36 9.77
CA PRO A 97 1.12 -7.21 11.14
C PRO A 97 0.06 -6.49 12.00
N THR A 98 -0.03 -6.87 13.27
CA THR A 98 -0.82 -6.13 14.26
C THR A 98 -0.10 -4.84 14.62
N ILE A 99 -0.68 -3.69 14.28
CA ILE A 99 -0.13 -2.38 14.62
C ILE A 99 -0.68 -1.98 15.98
N ARG A 100 0.13 -2.22 17.02
CA ARG A 100 -0.19 -1.80 18.38
C ARG A 100 -0.14 -0.28 18.47
N HIS A 101 -1.15 0.25 19.13
CA HIS A 101 -1.22 1.65 19.48
C HIS A 101 -0.92 1.72 20.96
N ASP A 102 0.20 2.32 21.32
CA ASP A 102 0.40 2.81 22.69
C ASP A 102 -0.49 4.06 22.83
N PHE A 103 -1.81 3.83 22.87
CA PHE A 103 -2.76 4.87 23.20
C PHE A 103 -2.97 4.79 24.70
N THR A 104 -2.33 5.71 25.42
CA THR A 104 -2.67 5.98 26.82
C THR A 104 -3.80 7.01 26.83
N PRO A 105 -5.04 6.64 27.20
CA PRO A 105 -6.11 7.62 27.31
C PRO A 105 -5.74 8.67 28.35
N TYR A 106 -5.84 9.95 28.00
CA TYR A 106 -5.61 11.08 28.92
C TYR A 106 -6.58 11.13 30.12
N ILE A 107 -7.54 10.21 30.20
CA ILE A 107 -8.62 10.20 31.19
C ILE A 107 -8.10 9.86 32.60
N TYR A 108 -6.91 9.29 32.75
CA TYR A 108 -6.35 8.87 34.05
C TYR A 108 -5.10 9.63 34.51
N SER A 109 -4.70 10.74 33.87
CA SER A 109 -3.50 11.49 34.30
C SER A 109 -3.75 12.56 35.37
N THR A 110 -4.97 12.67 35.90
CA THR A 110 -5.27 13.59 37.01
C THR A 110 -5.70 12.82 38.25
N ILE A 111 -4.95 13.12 39.32
CA ILE A 111 -5.18 12.91 40.76
C ILE A 111 -4.25 11.86 41.35
N LEU A 112 -3.08 12.32 41.78
CA LEU A 112 -2.62 12.19 43.17
C LEU A 112 -1.65 13.35 43.41
N ARG A 113 -2.13 14.32 44.21
CA ARG A 113 -1.37 15.42 44.79
C ARG A 113 -0.79 14.95 46.11
#